data_AF-R7TJJ0-F1
#
_entry.id   AF-R7TJJ0-F1
#
_cell.length_a   1.000
_cell.length_b   1.000
_cell.length_c   1.000
_cell.angle_alpha   90.00
_cell.angle_beta   90.00
_cell.angle_gamma   90.00
#
_symmetry.space_group_name_H-M   'P 1'
#
loop_
_entity.id
_entity.type
_entity.pdbx_description
1 polymer ?
#
loop_
_entity_poly.entity_id
_entity_poly.type
_entity_poly.pdbx_seq_one_letter_code
_entity_poly.pdbx_strand_id
1 'polypeptide(L)'
;MQASARSPSRQAAVHNVDSSESADRNESSSSDDWFTVPPRSLSSVVLRSVQAALKDDRCRQDVVISGSTSNNDEKFIKVLLKLIHFNTMPVSHKRIGKEGNRPRLLLLTFTSAPDAKAFMSSYDCARKNKSPHCLYIYLNARSLKHVTSSVNKLVELQNLVASNRTILVAITETWLNDSVFDGEVLPPYFFIHRKDRSVTNPDKRGGGVLLAVDERLPLKRRRDLEPPCEVLVCELSPKGAPRVAVLLCYRPPNTDLNAFNNLIEQCIFNIFHEFSVLCLLGDFNITNVNWSHPVLNGIGAITNFIQLMYSNALSQMLMAM
;
A
#
# COMPACT_ATOMS: atom_id res chain seq x y z
N MET A 1 -65.53 -17.31 -7.06
CA MET A 1 -65.43 -18.20 -8.24
C MET A 1 -63.95 -18.19 -8.64
N GLN A 2 -63.21 -19.31 -8.61
CA GLN A 2 -63.24 -20.48 -9.53
C GLN A 2 -62.80 -20.10 -10.96
N ALA A 3 -61.92 -20.81 -11.67
CA ALA A 3 -61.20 -22.09 -11.44
C ALA A 3 -59.75 -21.98 -12.01
N SER A 4 -58.72 -22.80 -11.73
CA SER A 4 -58.54 -24.28 -11.85
C SER A 4 -58.79 -24.80 -13.29
N ALA A 5 -57.95 -25.64 -13.93
CA ALA A 5 -56.65 -26.26 -13.60
C ALA A 5 -55.90 -26.58 -14.95
N ARG A 6 -54.95 -27.52 -15.17
CA ARG A 6 -54.36 -28.67 -14.44
C ARG A 6 -53.03 -29.11 -15.12
N SER A 7 -52.23 -29.98 -14.48
CA SER A 7 -51.20 -30.83 -15.14
C SER A 7 -51.76 -32.25 -15.41
N PRO A 8 -51.10 -33.12 -16.22
CA PRO A 8 -50.13 -34.08 -15.66
C PRO A 8 -49.01 -34.60 -16.64
N SER A 9 -48.20 -35.55 -16.15
CA SER A 9 -47.06 -36.24 -16.77
C SER A 9 -47.37 -37.56 -17.51
N ARG A 10 -46.42 -38.10 -18.30
CA ARG A 10 -45.92 -39.51 -18.19
C ARG A 10 -44.69 -39.86 -19.09
N GLN A 11 -44.31 -41.14 -19.13
CA GLN A 11 -42.96 -41.68 -19.47
C GLN A 11 -42.95 -42.66 -20.68
N ALA A 12 -41.76 -42.80 -21.29
CA ALA A 12 -41.08 -44.03 -21.79
C ALA A 12 -41.66 -44.93 -22.93
N ALA A 13 -40.82 -45.11 -23.97
CA ALA A 13 -40.53 -46.33 -24.77
C ALA A 13 -39.14 -46.08 -25.44
N VAL A 14 -38.15 -46.97 -25.64
CA VAL A 14 -38.00 -48.45 -25.77
C VAL A 14 -38.14 -48.98 -27.22
N HIS A 15 -36.99 -49.17 -27.90
CA HIS A 15 -36.58 -50.16 -28.93
C HIS A 15 -35.14 -49.75 -29.37
N ASN A 16 -34.04 -50.52 -29.41
CA ASN A 16 -33.68 -51.97 -29.45
C ASN A 16 -33.38 -52.52 -30.87
N VAL A 17 -32.45 -53.50 -30.99
CA VAL A 17 -32.08 -54.31 -32.22
C VAL A 17 -31.13 -53.58 -33.21
N ASP A 18 -30.00 -54.11 -33.75
CA ASP A 18 -29.22 -55.37 -33.51
C ASP A 18 -27.74 -55.28 -34.02
N SER A 19 -26.89 -56.28 -33.68
CA SER A 19 -25.77 -56.90 -34.46
C SER A 19 -24.62 -56.05 -35.04
N SER A 20 -23.34 -56.47 -35.12
CA SER A 20 -22.56 -57.69 -34.73
C SER A 20 -21.03 -57.35 -34.85
N GLU A 21 -19.97 -58.21 -34.82
CA GLU A 21 -19.79 -59.68 -34.76
C GLU A 21 -18.39 -60.11 -34.16
N SER A 22 -17.72 -61.12 -34.74
CA SER A 22 -16.45 -61.83 -34.46
C SER A 22 -15.14 -60.97 -34.46
N ALA A 23 -14.24 -61.11 -33.47
CA ALA A 23 -13.08 -62.05 -33.33
C ALA A 23 -11.72 -61.39 -33.74
N ASP A 24 -10.50 -61.85 -33.38
CA ASP A 24 -10.05 -63.18 -32.91
C ASP A 24 -8.67 -63.10 -32.18
N ARG A 25 -8.45 -63.90 -31.10
CA ARG A 25 -7.13 -64.39 -30.53
C ARG A 25 -6.01 -63.37 -30.12
N ASN A 26 -4.99 -63.67 -29.29
CA ASN A 26 -4.61 -64.90 -28.55
C ASN A 26 -3.95 -64.63 -27.15
N GLU A 27 -3.59 -65.70 -26.44
CA GLU A 27 -3.22 -65.80 -25.00
C GLU A 27 -1.81 -65.29 -24.60
N SER A 28 -1.64 -64.97 -23.30
CA SER A 28 -0.51 -65.46 -22.46
C SER A 28 -0.80 -65.30 -20.95
N SER A 29 -0.09 -66.06 -20.11
CA SER A 29 -0.27 -66.17 -18.64
C SER A 29 0.48 -65.07 -17.85
N SER A 30 0.35 -64.90 -16.52
CA SER A 30 -0.08 -65.81 -15.43
C SER A 30 -0.78 -65.06 -14.27
N SER A 31 -1.20 -65.80 -13.23
CA SER A 31 -2.11 -65.36 -12.16
C SER A 31 -1.41 -64.86 -10.89
N ASP A 32 -2.23 -64.25 -10.01
CA ASP A 32 -2.01 -63.98 -8.57
C ASP A 32 -0.88 -62.97 -8.25
N ASP A 33 -1.10 -61.93 -7.43
CA ASP A 33 -1.88 -61.88 -6.19
C ASP A 33 -2.49 -60.47 -5.95
N TRP A 34 -3.73 -60.38 -5.44
CA TRP A 34 -4.49 -59.12 -5.30
C TRP A 34 -4.79 -58.77 -3.83
N PHE A 35 -3.76 -58.62 -2.98
CA PHE A 35 -3.97 -58.05 -1.63
C PHE A 35 -2.90 -57.07 -1.13
N THR A 36 -3.40 -55.93 -0.65
CA THR A 36 -2.77 -55.04 0.34
C THR A 36 -1.43 -54.37 -0.01
N VAL A 37 -1.48 -53.37 -0.89
CA VAL A 37 -0.69 -52.15 -0.62
C VAL A 37 -1.33 -51.45 0.59
N PRO A 38 -0.64 -51.26 1.74
CA PRO A 38 -1.24 -50.62 2.89
C PRO A 38 -1.60 -49.16 2.57
N PRO A 39 -2.77 -48.65 3.03
CA PRO A 39 -3.20 -47.29 2.73
C PRO A 39 -2.17 -46.30 3.29
N ARG A 40 -1.65 -45.43 2.41
CA ARG A 40 -0.68 -44.39 2.79
C ARG A 40 -1.34 -43.45 3.79
N SER A 41 -1.04 -43.61 5.08
CA SER A 41 -1.60 -42.75 6.12
C SER A 41 -1.24 -41.30 5.85
N LEU A 42 -2.13 -40.36 6.22
CA LEU A 42 -1.86 -38.93 6.08
C LEU A 42 -0.54 -38.55 6.77
N SER A 43 -0.25 -39.17 7.92
CA SER A 43 1.04 -39.01 8.63
C SER A 43 2.25 -39.46 7.80
N SER A 44 2.17 -40.56 7.04
CA SER A 44 3.27 -41.03 6.17
C SER A 44 3.53 -40.08 4.99
N VAL A 45 2.48 -39.47 4.45
CA VAL A 45 2.57 -38.48 3.36
C VAL A 45 3.15 -37.17 3.91
N VAL A 46 2.59 -36.63 4.98
CA VAL A 46 3.07 -35.41 5.64
C VAL A 46 4.52 -35.56 6.08
N LEU A 47 4.90 -36.69 6.70
CA LEU A 47 6.28 -36.91 7.16
C LEU A 47 7.27 -37.01 6.01
N ARG A 48 6.88 -37.58 4.85
CA ARG A 48 7.69 -37.53 3.62
C ARG A 48 7.80 -36.11 3.05
N SER A 49 6.70 -35.36 2.98
CA SER A 49 6.71 -33.96 2.51
C SER A 49 7.57 -33.05 3.39
N VAL A 50 7.50 -33.21 4.72
CA VAL A 50 8.35 -32.50 5.68
C VAL A 50 9.81 -32.94 5.53
N GLN A 51 10.11 -34.24 5.37
CA GLN A 51 11.48 -34.72 5.11
C GLN A 51 12.04 -34.26 3.75
N ALA A 52 11.20 -34.05 2.74
CA ALA A 52 11.59 -33.49 1.45
C ALA A 52 11.89 -31.99 1.56
N ALA A 53 11.02 -31.20 2.20
CA ALA A 53 11.27 -29.79 2.49
C ALA A 53 12.55 -29.60 3.31
N LEU A 54 12.73 -30.41 4.37
CA LEU A 54 13.96 -30.43 5.18
C LEU A 54 15.19 -31.01 4.44
N LYS A 55 15.07 -31.49 3.19
CA LYS A 55 16.22 -31.78 2.31
C LYS A 55 16.50 -30.60 1.38
N ASP A 56 15.47 -30.00 0.77
CA ASP A 56 15.59 -28.79 -0.04
C ASP A 56 16.18 -27.62 0.76
N ASP A 57 15.75 -27.44 2.02
CA ASP A 57 16.28 -26.43 2.94
C ASP A 57 17.78 -26.62 3.28
N ARG A 58 18.37 -27.80 2.99
CA ARG A 58 19.81 -28.10 3.17
C ARG A 58 20.62 -28.02 1.88
N CYS A 59 19.99 -27.78 0.73
CA CYS A 59 20.71 -27.40 -0.47
C CYS A 59 21.25 -25.97 -0.29
N ARG A 60 22.57 -25.78 -0.46
CA ARG A 60 23.20 -24.45 -0.44
C ARG A 60 22.49 -23.54 -1.44
N GLN A 61 22.01 -22.39 -0.99
CA GLN A 61 21.29 -21.46 -1.84
C GLN A 61 22.19 -20.28 -2.23
N ASP A 62 22.32 -20.08 -3.53
CA ASP A 62 23.12 -19.01 -4.13
C ASP A 62 22.25 -17.79 -4.43
N VAL A 63 22.75 -16.62 -4.03
CA VAL A 63 22.11 -15.31 -4.18
C VAL A 63 23.01 -14.40 -4.99
N VAL A 64 22.49 -13.73 -6.02
CA VAL A 64 23.25 -12.79 -6.86
C VAL A 64 22.81 -11.36 -6.56
N ILE A 65 23.74 -10.52 -6.12
CA ILE A 65 23.52 -9.09 -5.89
C ILE A 65 24.39 -8.21 -6.80
N SER A 66 23.98 -6.95 -6.99
CA SER A 66 24.80 -5.93 -7.64
C SER A 66 26.05 -5.66 -6.80
N GLY A 67 27.23 -5.97 -7.36
CA GLY A 67 28.49 -5.82 -6.65
C GLY A 67 28.94 -4.36 -6.50
N SER A 68 29.95 -4.16 -5.66
CA SER A 68 30.59 -2.86 -5.40
C SER A 68 31.90 -2.71 -6.19
N THR A 69 32.39 -1.48 -6.33
CA THR A 69 33.77 -1.18 -6.76
C THR A 69 34.81 -1.36 -5.63
N SER A 70 34.39 -1.77 -4.42
CA SER A 70 35.30 -2.14 -3.33
C SER A 70 36.29 -3.24 -3.74
N ASN A 71 37.59 -3.00 -3.51
CA ASN A 71 38.65 -4.00 -3.67
C ASN A 71 38.65 -5.08 -2.55
N ASN A 72 37.72 -5.00 -1.58
CA ASN A 72 37.56 -5.97 -0.51
C ASN A 72 36.08 -6.33 -0.35
N ASP A 73 35.72 -7.54 -0.76
CA ASP A 73 34.34 -8.03 -0.77
C ASP A 73 33.85 -8.43 0.62
N GLU A 74 34.70 -9.02 1.45
CA GLU A 74 34.35 -9.41 2.82
C GLU A 74 34.00 -8.20 3.70
N LYS A 75 34.76 -7.10 3.58
CA LYS A 75 34.48 -5.81 4.23
C LYS A 75 33.17 -5.20 3.70
N PHE A 76 32.93 -5.29 2.39
CA PHE A 76 31.67 -4.84 1.79
C PHE A 76 30.48 -5.65 2.30
N ILE A 77 30.57 -6.98 2.36
CA ILE A 77 29.54 -7.88 2.89
C ILE A 77 29.26 -7.56 4.37
N LYS A 78 30.30 -7.38 5.20
CA LYS A 78 30.15 -7.02 6.63
C LYS A 78 29.49 -5.65 6.84
N VAL A 79 29.68 -4.69 5.93
CA VAL A 79 28.98 -3.40 5.95
C VAL A 79 27.53 -3.55 5.46
N LEU A 80 27.31 -4.31 4.38
CA LEU A 80 25.99 -4.58 3.83
C LEU A 80 25.08 -5.27 4.86
N LEU A 81 25.56 -6.34 5.50
CA LEU A 81 24.82 -7.11 6.51
C LEU A 81 24.38 -6.23 7.69
N LYS A 82 25.26 -5.34 8.18
CA LYS A 82 24.89 -4.33 9.19
C LYS A 82 23.84 -3.35 8.69
N LEU A 83 23.97 -2.85 7.46
CA LEU A 83 23.03 -1.89 6.86
C LEU A 83 21.63 -2.49 6.66
N ILE A 84 21.54 -3.77 6.29
CA ILE A 84 20.27 -4.49 6.12
C ILE A 84 19.76 -5.18 7.40
N HIS A 85 20.46 -5.01 8.53
CA HIS A 85 20.16 -5.64 9.83
C HIS A 85 20.03 -7.17 9.78
N PHE A 86 20.85 -7.83 8.96
CA PHE A 86 20.84 -9.29 8.80
C PHE A 86 22.08 -9.93 9.44
N ASN A 87 21.86 -10.89 10.34
CA ASN A 87 22.91 -11.42 11.22
C ASN A 87 23.64 -12.66 10.66
N THR A 88 23.05 -13.41 9.72
CA THR A 88 23.70 -14.60 9.14
C THR A 88 24.73 -14.18 8.07
N MET A 89 26.00 -14.55 8.26
CA MET A 89 27.03 -14.43 7.23
C MET A 89 26.83 -15.49 6.12
N PRO A 90 26.98 -15.14 4.83
CA PRO A 90 27.10 -16.14 3.77
C PRO A 90 28.40 -16.95 3.93
N VAL A 91 28.36 -18.25 3.62
CA VAL A 91 29.50 -19.17 3.77
C VAL A 91 30.53 -19.09 2.64
N SER A 92 30.15 -18.54 1.49
CA SER A 92 31.09 -18.21 0.41
C SER A 92 30.60 -17.01 -0.40
N HIS A 93 31.54 -16.31 -1.05
CA HIS A 93 31.23 -15.24 -2.00
C HIS A 93 32.15 -15.30 -3.22
N LYS A 94 31.66 -14.86 -4.40
CA LYS A 94 32.41 -14.91 -5.66
C LYS A 94 31.93 -13.85 -6.65
N ARG A 95 32.85 -13.20 -7.37
CA ARG A 95 32.48 -12.24 -8.43
C ARG A 95 32.20 -12.90 -9.78
N ILE A 96 31.05 -12.57 -10.38
CA ILE A 96 30.58 -13.08 -11.69
C ILE A 96 30.71 -11.98 -12.75
N GLY A 97 31.02 -12.39 -13.99
CA GLY A 97 31.22 -11.51 -15.15
C GLY A 97 32.71 -11.28 -15.47
N LYS A 98 32.97 -10.76 -16.67
CA LYS A 98 34.31 -10.33 -17.12
C LYS A 98 34.76 -9.07 -16.36
N GLU A 99 36.06 -8.85 -16.30
CA GLU A 99 36.64 -7.59 -15.81
C GLU A 99 36.54 -6.49 -16.88
N GLY A 100 36.38 -5.25 -16.42
CA GLY A 100 36.06 -4.10 -17.26
C GLY A 100 35.39 -2.99 -16.44
N ASN A 101 34.96 -1.93 -17.12
CA ASN A 101 34.58 -0.65 -16.50
C ASN A 101 33.17 -0.63 -15.83
N ARG A 102 32.70 -1.78 -15.31
CA ARG A 102 31.42 -1.93 -14.58
C ARG A 102 31.63 -2.87 -13.39
N PRO A 103 31.00 -2.62 -12.22
CA PRO A 103 31.17 -3.48 -11.06
C PRO A 103 30.62 -4.88 -11.32
N ARG A 104 31.49 -5.90 -11.22
CA ARG A 104 31.14 -7.32 -11.34
C ARG A 104 30.12 -7.73 -10.28
N LEU A 105 29.11 -8.50 -10.68
CA LEU A 105 28.07 -9.03 -9.78
C LEU A 105 28.69 -9.88 -8.67
N LEU A 106 28.09 -9.90 -7.49
CA LEU A 106 28.56 -10.68 -6.34
C LEU A 106 27.58 -11.81 -6.04
N LEU A 107 28.04 -13.04 -6.19
CA LEU A 107 27.40 -14.26 -5.72
C LEU A 107 27.68 -14.40 -4.22
N LEU A 108 26.65 -14.74 -3.44
CA LEU A 108 26.69 -15.05 -2.02
C LEU A 108 26.00 -16.40 -1.79
N THR A 109 26.67 -17.35 -1.14
CA THR A 109 26.13 -18.68 -0.86
C THR A 109 25.70 -18.78 0.61
N PHE A 110 24.49 -19.26 0.87
CA PHE A 110 23.97 -19.51 2.21
C PHE A 110 23.80 -21.01 2.48
N THR A 111 23.83 -21.38 3.76
CA THR A 111 23.67 -22.76 4.25
C THR A 111 22.25 -23.28 4.19
N SER A 112 21.25 -22.39 4.14
CA SER A 112 19.84 -22.78 4.10
C SER A 112 19.02 -21.90 3.15
N ALA A 113 17.89 -22.44 2.68
CA ALA A 113 16.94 -21.66 1.90
C ALA A 113 16.21 -20.57 2.69
N PRO A 114 15.85 -20.75 3.99
CA PRO A 114 15.40 -19.66 4.84
C PRO A 114 16.38 -18.50 4.94
N ASP A 115 17.69 -18.77 5.13
CA ASP A 115 18.71 -17.71 5.21
C ASP A 115 18.79 -16.91 3.90
N ALA A 116 18.86 -17.59 2.74
CA ALA A 116 18.92 -16.92 1.44
C ALA A 116 17.67 -16.07 1.14
N LYS A 117 16.47 -16.58 1.49
CA LYS A 117 15.19 -15.87 1.32
C LYS A 117 15.10 -14.66 2.26
N ALA A 118 15.51 -14.81 3.51
CA ALA A 118 15.49 -13.73 4.51
C ALA A 118 16.55 -12.66 4.21
N PHE A 119 17.75 -13.06 3.78
CA PHE A 119 18.77 -12.15 3.25
C PHE A 119 18.21 -11.37 2.05
N MET A 120 17.63 -12.06 1.05
CA MET A 120 17.09 -11.37 -0.12
C MET A 120 15.93 -10.44 0.22
N SER A 121 15.06 -10.80 1.17
CA SER A 121 14.00 -9.90 1.65
C SER A 121 14.57 -8.62 2.29
N SER A 122 15.56 -8.75 3.17
CA SER A 122 16.23 -7.63 3.83
C SER A 122 17.06 -6.78 2.84
N TYR A 123 17.75 -7.45 1.91
CA TYR A 123 18.54 -6.84 0.85
C TYR A 123 17.65 -6.05 -0.11
N ASP A 124 16.55 -6.63 -0.61
CA ASP A 124 15.62 -5.89 -1.46
C ASP A 124 14.91 -4.79 -0.70
N CYS A 125 14.57 -4.96 0.59
CA CYS A 125 14.04 -3.87 1.41
C CYS A 125 15.02 -2.68 1.45
N ALA A 126 16.30 -2.94 1.74
CA ALA A 126 17.35 -1.92 1.73
C ALA A 126 17.66 -1.36 0.33
N ARG A 127 17.48 -2.14 -0.73
CA ARG A 127 17.63 -1.69 -2.13
C ARG A 127 16.45 -0.80 -2.56
N LYS A 128 15.24 -1.14 -2.12
CA LYS A 128 13.99 -0.40 -2.32
C LYS A 128 13.90 0.86 -1.45
N ASN A 129 14.73 0.99 -0.40
CA ASN A 129 14.95 2.25 0.31
C ASN A 129 15.64 3.34 -0.54
N LYS A 130 15.95 3.08 -1.83
CA LYS A 130 16.19 4.16 -2.83
C LYS A 130 14.91 4.71 -3.49
N SER A 131 13.74 4.32 -2.96
CA SER A 131 12.38 4.81 -3.27
C SER A 131 11.80 4.42 -4.65
N PRO A 132 10.46 4.39 -4.81
CA PRO A 132 9.42 4.57 -3.79
C PRO A 132 8.68 3.25 -3.44
N HIS A 133 8.51 2.99 -2.15
CA HIS A 133 7.24 2.48 -1.62
C HIS A 133 6.45 3.68 -1.09
N CYS A 134 5.13 3.53 -0.92
CA CYS A 134 4.21 4.63 -0.61
C CYS A 134 4.41 5.16 0.83
N LEU A 135 5.45 5.99 1.02
CA LEU A 135 5.86 6.56 2.31
C LEU A 135 4.80 7.52 2.86
N TYR A 136 4.14 8.26 1.97
CA TYR A 136 2.96 9.06 2.24
C TYR A 136 1.85 8.58 1.31
N ILE A 137 0.61 8.50 1.82
CA ILE A 137 -0.60 8.27 1.03
C ILE A 137 -1.40 9.56 1.02
N TYR A 138 -1.82 10.01 -0.17
CA TYR A 138 -2.81 11.08 -0.32
C TYR A 138 -3.96 10.61 -1.21
N LEU A 139 -5.21 10.85 -0.79
CA LEU A 139 -6.39 10.51 -1.58
C LEU A 139 -7.60 11.41 -1.27
N ASN A 140 -8.36 11.76 -2.31
CA ASN A 140 -9.74 12.23 -2.18
C ASN A 140 -10.64 10.98 -2.14
N ALA A 141 -11.20 10.66 -0.97
CA ALA A 141 -11.86 9.37 -0.74
C ALA A 141 -13.24 9.26 -1.39
N ARG A 142 -13.98 10.38 -1.49
CA ARG A 142 -15.43 10.43 -1.81
C ARG A 142 -16.21 9.36 -1.04
N SER A 143 -16.30 9.55 0.26
CA SER A 143 -16.72 8.57 1.27
C SER A 143 -15.75 7.41 1.45
N LEU A 144 -14.98 7.46 2.54
CA LEU A 144 -14.09 6.37 2.98
C LEU A 144 -14.88 5.20 3.55
N LYS A 145 -15.98 5.44 4.28
CA LYS A 145 -16.90 4.40 4.79
C LYS A 145 -17.83 3.80 3.72
N HIS A 146 -17.40 3.77 2.46
CA HIS A 146 -18.18 3.21 1.35
C HIS A 146 -17.92 1.71 1.21
N VAL A 147 -19.01 0.93 1.27
CA VAL A 147 -19.00 -0.53 1.17
C VAL A 147 -20.05 -0.98 0.16
N THR A 148 -19.71 -1.94 -0.69
CA THR A 148 -20.59 -2.64 -1.64
C THR A 148 -20.32 -4.15 -1.55
N SER A 149 -20.88 -4.94 -2.48
CA SER A 149 -20.55 -6.36 -2.64
C SER A 149 -19.14 -6.61 -3.21
N SER A 150 -18.44 -5.59 -3.70
CA SER A 150 -17.13 -5.71 -4.37
C SER A 150 -16.06 -4.71 -3.92
N VAL A 151 -16.43 -3.69 -3.14
CA VAL A 151 -15.56 -2.59 -2.69
C VAL A 151 -15.77 -2.38 -1.19
N ASN A 152 -14.69 -2.20 -0.44
CA ASN A 152 -14.71 -1.72 0.93
C ASN A 152 -13.48 -0.83 1.15
N LYS A 153 -13.67 0.49 0.95
CA LYS A 153 -12.56 1.45 0.92
C LYS A 153 -11.80 1.58 2.25
N LEU A 154 -12.42 1.24 3.39
CA LEU A 154 -11.73 1.17 4.68
C LEU A 154 -10.74 0.01 4.70
N VAL A 155 -11.18 -1.19 4.29
CA VAL A 155 -10.33 -2.38 4.20
C VAL A 155 -9.26 -2.21 3.11
N GLU A 156 -9.58 -1.57 1.98
CA GLU A 156 -8.61 -1.23 0.93
C GLU A 156 -7.53 -0.25 1.45
N LEU A 157 -7.92 0.79 2.18
CA LEU A 157 -6.98 1.72 2.83
C LEU A 157 -6.08 1.00 3.84
N GLN A 158 -6.66 0.16 4.70
CA GLN A 158 -5.92 -0.62 5.70
C GLN A 158 -4.93 -1.58 5.03
N ASN A 159 -5.33 -2.27 3.97
CA ASN A 159 -4.46 -3.14 3.18
C ASN A 159 -3.35 -2.34 2.47
N LEU A 160 -3.65 -1.16 1.93
CA LEU A 160 -2.67 -0.29 1.28
C LEU A 160 -1.62 0.23 2.27
N VAL A 161 -2.05 0.63 3.47
CA VAL A 161 -1.19 1.06 4.59
C VAL A 161 -0.36 -0.09 5.15
N ALA A 162 -0.93 -1.29 5.32
CA ALA A 162 -0.21 -2.47 5.82
C ALA A 162 0.77 -3.06 4.80
N SER A 163 0.49 -2.92 3.50
CA SER A 163 1.36 -3.40 2.41
C SER A 163 2.52 -2.45 2.07
N ASN A 164 2.49 -1.21 2.61
CA ASN A 164 3.52 -0.20 2.39
C ASN A 164 4.21 0.18 3.70
N ARG A 165 5.35 0.86 3.60
CA ARG A 165 6.03 1.48 4.75
C ARG A 165 5.52 2.90 4.99
N THR A 166 4.20 3.06 5.03
CA THR A 166 3.54 4.36 5.12
C THR A 166 3.74 5.00 6.49
N ILE A 167 4.17 6.26 6.52
CA ILE A 167 4.34 7.08 7.74
C ILE A 167 3.32 8.22 7.83
N LEU A 168 2.65 8.56 6.72
CA LEU A 168 1.73 9.68 6.59
C LEU A 168 0.54 9.28 5.72
N VAL A 169 -0.67 9.56 6.17
CA VAL A 169 -1.91 9.36 5.41
C VAL A 169 -2.71 10.67 5.46
N ALA A 170 -3.04 11.22 4.30
CA ALA A 170 -3.76 12.48 4.15
C ALA A 170 -4.99 12.30 3.26
N ILE A 171 -6.18 12.46 3.84
CA ILE A 171 -7.45 12.14 3.18
C ILE A 171 -8.38 13.35 3.15
N THR A 172 -8.89 13.68 1.96
CA THR A 172 -9.99 14.63 1.76
C THR A 172 -11.28 13.88 1.39
N GLU A 173 -12.46 14.50 1.56
CA GLU A 173 -13.76 13.87 1.29
C GLU A 173 -13.97 12.54 2.05
N THR A 174 -13.57 12.50 3.33
CA THR A 174 -13.63 11.30 4.18
C THR A 174 -15.08 10.78 4.37
N TRP A 175 -16.04 11.70 4.46
CA TRP A 175 -17.46 11.49 4.83
C TRP A 175 -17.62 10.70 6.14
N LEU A 176 -16.63 10.78 7.03
CA LEU A 176 -16.70 10.26 8.39
C LEU A 176 -17.49 11.23 9.28
N ASN A 177 -17.83 10.73 10.47
CA ASN A 177 -18.57 11.43 11.51
C ASN A 177 -18.20 10.82 12.88
N ASP A 178 -18.91 11.24 13.91
CA ASP A 178 -18.91 10.66 15.26
C ASP A 178 -19.15 9.13 15.31
N SER A 179 -20.00 8.59 14.42
CA SER A 179 -20.37 7.16 14.40
C SER A 179 -19.33 6.22 13.76
N VAL A 180 -18.07 6.66 13.60
CA VAL A 180 -16.94 5.81 13.19
C VAL A 180 -15.75 6.18 14.07
N PHE A 181 -15.20 5.23 14.80
CA PHE A 181 -14.05 5.46 15.68
C PHE A 181 -12.74 5.45 14.89
N ASP A 182 -11.74 6.20 15.36
CA ASP A 182 -10.45 6.34 14.67
C ASP A 182 -9.74 4.98 14.47
N GLY A 183 -9.89 4.06 15.43
CA GLY A 183 -9.38 2.68 15.34
C GLY A 183 -10.13 1.75 14.36
N GLU A 184 -11.28 2.18 13.82
CA GLU A 184 -11.91 1.53 12.65
C GLU A 184 -11.29 2.02 11.33
N VAL A 185 -10.59 3.16 11.34
CA VAL A 185 -10.05 3.79 10.13
C VAL A 185 -8.65 3.26 9.83
N LEU A 186 -7.74 3.32 10.80
CA LEU A 186 -6.36 2.81 10.68
C LEU A 186 -5.94 2.04 11.94
N PRO A 187 -4.92 1.17 11.84
CA PRO A 187 -4.35 0.47 12.99
C PRO A 187 -3.87 1.41 14.11
N PRO A 188 -3.83 0.94 15.39
CA PRO A 188 -3.56 1.80 16.55
C PRO A 188 -2.15 2.41 16.60
N TYR A 189 -1.22 1.96 15.74
CA TYR A 189 0.11 2.57 15.57
C TYR A 189 0.10 3.82 14.67
N PHE A 190 -1.09 4.40 14.39
CA PHE A 190 -1.26 5.71 13.76
C PHE A 190 -1.91 6.71 14.73
N PHE A 191 -1.28 7.86 14.92
CA PHE A 191 -1.92 9.04 15.51
C PHE A 191 -2.85 9.66 14.46
N ILE A 192 -4.17 9.55 14.66
CA ILE A 192 -5.19 10.10 13.75
C ILE A 192 -5.68 11.45 14.27
N HIS A 193 -5.78 12.44 13.37
CA HIS A 193 -6.39 13.73 13.59
C HIS A 193 -7.32 14.07 12.42
N ARG A 194 -8.63 14.18 12.68
CA ARG A 194 -9.65 14.48 11.66
C ARG A 194 -10.56 15.65 12.01
N LYS A 195 -11.18 16.24 11.00
CA LYS A 195 -12.16 17.33 11.09
C LYS A 195 -13.29 17.02 10.12
N ASP A 196 -14.37 16.47 10.65
CA ASP A 196 -15.53 16.06 9.86
C ASP A 196 -16.39 17.25 9.46
N ARG A 197 -17.14 17.12 8.35
CA ARG A 197 -18.06 18.18 7.91
C ARG A 197 -19.17 18.48 8.92
N SER A 198 -19.56 17.52 9.77
CA SER A 198 -20.54 17.75 10.85
C SER A 198 -20.13 18.88 11.80
N VAL A 199 -18.83 19.18 11.92
CA VAL A 199 -18.29 20.26 12.76
C VAL A 199 -18.22 21.61 12.02
N THR A 200 -18.21 21.63 10.69
CA THR A 200 -17.97 22.84 9.87
C THR A 200 -19.17 23.26 9.01
N ASN A 201 -20.06 22.33 8.65
CA ASN A 201 -21.26 22.57 7.86
C ASN A 201 -22.27 21.41 8.03
N PRO A 202 -22.93 21.28 9.20
CA PRO A 202 -23.72 20.09 9.55
C PRO A 202 -24.84 19.75 8.57
N ASP A 203 -25.44 20.76 7.93
CA ASP A 203 -26.56 20.59 6.98
C ASP A 203 -26.14 20.01 5.62
N LYS A 204 -24.83 19.87 5.36
CA LYS A 204 -24.32 19.37 4.07
C LYS A 204 -23.65 18.01 4.21
N ARG A 205 -24.13 17.05 3.40
CA ARG A 205 -23.47 15.75 3.20
C ARG A 205 -22.07 15.93 2.59
N GLY A 206 -21.19 14.98 2.87
CA GLY A 206 -19.87 14.86 2.26
C GLY A 206 -18.75 15.50 3.09
N GLY A 207 -17.60 15.74 2.47
CA GLY A 207 -16.48 16.47 3.06
C GLY A 207 -15.73 15.74 4.16
N GLY A 208 -15.18 16.52 5.07
CA GLY A 208 -14.25 16.09 6.10
C GLY A 208 -12.81 15.87 5.60
N VAL A 209 -11.85 16.10 6.49
CA VAL A 209 -10.42 15.82 6.28
C VAL A 209 -9.85 14.95 7.41
N LEU A 210 -8.90 14.09 7.09
CA LEU A 210 -8.19 13.22 8.04
C LEU A 210 -6.70 13.20 7.72
N LEU A 211 -5.89 13.54 8.71
CA LEU A 211 -4.44 13.35 8.69
C LEU A 211 -4.08 12.29 9.73
N ALA A 212 -3.30 11.29 9.34
CA ALA A 212 -2.78 10.28 10.26
C ALA A 212 -1.28 10.08 10.05
N VAL A 213 -0.56 9.85 11.14
CA VAL A 213 0.91 9.67 11.13
C VAL A 213 1.31 8.48 11.98
N ASP A 214 2.27 7.70 11.48
CA ASP A 214 2.86 6.56 12.19
C ASP A 214 3.48 6.98 13.53
N GLU A 215 3.19 6.23 14.59
CA GLU A 215 3.44 6.59 16.00
C GLU A 215 4.90 6.94 16.34
N ARG A 216 5.87 6.54 15.49
CA ARG A 216 7.29 6.84 15.67
C ARG A 216 7.63 8.30 15.36
N LEU A 217 6.71 9.05 14.74
CA LEU A 217 6.82 10.48 14.45
C LEU A 217 5.82 11.27 15.32
N PRO A 218 6.30 12.14 16.24
CA PRO A 218 5.44 12.99 17.04
C PRO A 218 4.57 13.92 16.18
N LEU A 219 3.25 13.76 16.28
CA LEU A 219 2.22 14.58 15.66
C LEU A 219 1.43 15.31 16.76
N LYS A 220 1.17 16.61 16.55
CA LYS A 220 0.35 17.43 17.47
C LYS A 220 -0.61 18.32 16.67
N ARG A 221 -1.92 18.15 16.82
CA ARG A 221 -2.90 19.07 16.21
C ARG A 221 -2.78 20.50 16.75
N ARG A 222 -2.76 21.48 15.84
CA ARG A 222 -2.73 22.92 16.11
C ARG A 222 -4.09 23.56 15.80
N ARG A 223 -5.08 23.27 16.65
CA ARG A 223 -6.46 23.80 16.51
C ARG A 223 -6.50 25.33 16.55
N ASP A 224 -5.54 25.92 17.24
CA ASP A 224 -5.27 27.36 17.34
C ASP A 224 -4.84 28.02 16.03
N LEU A 225 -4.34 27.23 15.06
CA LEU A 225 -4.01 27.67 13.70
C LEU A 225 -5.06 27.25 12.66
N GLU A 226 -6.15 26.58 13.07
CA GLU A 226 -7.18 26.10 12.14
C GLU A 226 -8.27 27.15 11.86
N PRO A 227 -8.50 27.56 10.60
CA PRO A 227 -9.67 28.36 10.24
C PRO A 227 -10.98 27.55 10.39
N PRO A 228 -12.14 28.24 10.43
CA PRO A 228 -13.48 27.65 10.61
C PRO A 228 -14.03 26.96 9.34
N CYS A 229 -13.18 26.21 8.64
CA CYS A 229 -13.52 25.43 7.45
C CYS A 229 -12.86 24.04 7.50
N GLU A 230 -12.93 23.25 6.42
CA GLU A 230 -12.41 21.88 6.34
C GLU A 230 -10.87 21.84 6.16
N VAL A 231 -10.18 22.60 7.02
CA VAL A 231 -8.72 22.67 7.16
C VAL A 231 -8.31 22.10 8.50
N LEU A 232 -7.28 21.27 8.50
CA LEU A 232 -6.67 20.69 9.70
C LEU A 232 -5.16 20.98 9.69
N VAL A 233 -4.66 21.53 10.80
CA VAL A 233 -3.24 21.91 10.95
C VAL A 233 -2.59 21.03 12.00
N CYS A 234 -1.43 20.45 11.70
CA CYS A 234 -0.65 19.64 12.64
C CYS A 234 0.84 20.00 12.62
N GLU A 235 1.43 19.96 13.80
CA GLU A 235 2.86 20.10 14.05
C GLU A 235 3.50 18.70 14.03
N LEU A 236 4.31 18.42 13.00
CA LEU A 236 5.24 17.29 12.95
C LEU A 236 6.58 17.70 13.57
N SER A 237 7.13 16.86 14.45
CA SER A 237 8.45 17.10 15.07
C SER A 237 9.39 15.89 14.89
N PRO A 238 10.04 15.74 13.71
CA PRO A 238 11.00 14.66 13.48
C PRO A 238 12.28 14.88 14.29
N LYS A 239 12.84 13.81 14.86
CA LYS A 239 14.08 13.89 15.66
C LYS A 239 15.26 14.34 14.80
N GLY A 240 15.89 15.45 15.18
CA GLY A 240 17.07 16.01 14.50
C GLY A 240 16.77 16.83 13.24
N ALA A 241 15.50 17.17 12.97
CA ALA A 241 15.09 18.04 11.86
C ALA A 241 14.24 19.22 12.38
N PRO A 242 14.04 20.28 11.56
CA PRO A 242 13.07 21.33 11.88
C PRO A 242 11.66 20.79 12.08
N ARG A 243 10.86 21.49 12.90
CA ARG A 243 9.42 21.25 13.00
C ARG A 243 8.74 21.61 11.68
N VAL A 244 7.77 20.82 11.26
CA VAL A 244 7.00 21.02 10.02
C VAL A 244 5.54 21.22 10.36
N ALA A 245 4.95 22.32 9.89
CA ALA A 245 3.49 22.45 9.87
C ALA A 245 2.94 21.65 8.68
N VAL A 246 2.01 20.75 8.92
CA VAL A 246 1.23 20.06 7.88
C VAL A 246 -0.17 20.64 7.89
N LEU A 247 -0.55 21.29 6.80
CA LEU A 247 -1.90 21.80 6.58
C LEU A 247 -2.58 20.88 5.57
N LEU A 248 -3.60 20.14 6.01
CA LEU A 248 -4.47 19.37 5.13
C LEU A 248 -5.78 20.14 4.90
N CYS A 249 -6.05 20.50 3.65
CA CYS A 249 -7.19 21.31 3.25
C CYS A 249 -8.18 20.53 2.38
N TYR A 250 -9.48 20.73 2.62
CA TYR A 250 -10.50 20.53 1.62
C TYR A 250 -11.31 21.82 1.40
N ARG A 251 -11.45 22.24 0.14
CA ARG A 251 -12.40 23.27 -0.27
C ARG A 251 -13.56 22.62 -1.03
N PRO A 252 -14.81 22.71 -0.55
CA PRO A 252 -15.99 22.37 -1.34
C PRO A 252 -16.04 23.21 -2.63
N PRO A 253 -16.48 22.66 -3.78
CA PRO A 253 -16.46 23.38 -5.06
C PRO A 253 -17.32 24.65 -5.04
N ASN A 254 -18.42 24.64 -4.28
CA ASN A 254 -19.40 25.73 -4.18
C ASN A 254 -19.09 26.72 -3.03
N THR A 255 -17.86 26.74 -2.49
CA THR A 255 -17.41 27.73 -1.51
C THR A 255 -16.90 28.98 -2.23
N ASP A 256 -17.26 30.19 -1.76
CA ASP A 256 -16.69 31.42 -2.33
C ASP A 256 -15.16 31.41 -2.26
N LEU A 257 -14.50 31.72 -3.37
CA LEU A 257 -13.05 31.59 -3.49
C LEU A 257 -12.32 32.77 -2.84
N ASN A 258 -12.92 33.96 -2.76
CA ASN A 258 -12.27 35.11 -2.11
C ASN A 258 -12.25 34.93 -0.59
N ALA A 259 -13.40 34.63 0.01
CA ALA A 259 -13.51 34.35 1.45
C ALA A 259 -12.63 33.15 1.85
N PHE A 260 -12.56 32.10 1.02
CA PHE A 260 -11.64 30.98 1.24
C PHE A 260 -10.17 31.41 1.16
N ASN A 261 -9.77 32.16 0.13
CA ASN A 261 -8.39 32.63 -0.02
C ASN A 261 -7.95 33.43 1.22
N ASN A 262 -8.78 34.38 1.68
CA ASN A 262 -8.48 35.20 2.86
C ASN A 262 -8.27 34.35 4.13
N LEU A 263 -9.08 33.29 4.32
CA LEU A 263 -8.93 32.35 5.45
C LEU A 263 -7.66 31.50 5.34
N ILE A 264 -7.27 31.08 4.13
CA ILE A 264 -6.03 30.32 3.90
C ILE A 264 -4.80 31.23 4.05
N GLU A 265 -4.85 32.46 3.54
CA GLU A 265 -3.78 33.46 3.69
C GLU A 265 -3.51 33.76 5.17
N GLN A 266 -4.54 34.03 5.97
CA GLN A 266 -4.41 34.24 7.41
C GLN A 266 -3.88 33.00 8.15
N CYS A 267 -4.34 31.80 7.77
CA CYS A 267 -3.83 30.54 8.31
C CYS A 267 -2.34 30.34 8.01
N ILE A 268 -1.92 30.54 6.76
CA ILE A 268 -0.53 30.40 6.30
C ILE A 268 0.37 31.44 6.96
N PHE A 269 -0.08 32.70 7.07
CA PHE A 269 0.62 33.78 7.76
C PHE A 269 0.86 33.44 9.25
N ASN A 270 -0.18 32.97 9.96
CA ASN A 270 -0.06 32.55 11.35
C ASN A 270 0.86 31.32 11.52
N ILE A 271 0.89 30.40 10.55
CA ILE A 271 1.84 29.28 10.54
C ILE A 271 3.29 29.78 10.40
N PHE A 272 3.58 30.70 9.48
CA PHE A 272 4.94 31.20 9.27
C PHE A 272 5.49 32.05 10.42
N HIS A 273 4.65 32.52 11.34
CA HIS A 273 5.10 33.10 12.62
C HIS A 273 5.76 32.08 13.56
N GLU A 274 5.52 30.77 13.39
CA GLU A 274 6.04 29.71 14.28
C GLU A 274 6.86 28.62 13.57
N PHE A 275 6.66 28.44 12.26
CA PHE A 275 7.22 27.34 11.48
C PHE A 275 7.95 27.86 10.25
N SER A 276 9.21 27.45 10.09
CA SER A 276 10.00 27.73 8.89
C SER A 276 9.74 26.75 7.74
N VAL A 277 8.89 25.73 7.95
CA VAL A 277 8.55 24.70 6.95
C VAL A 277 7.05 24.40 7.01
N LEU A 278 6.36 24.59 5.89
CA LEU A 278 4.95 24.26 5.68
C LEU A 278 4.81 23.22 4.56
N CYS A 279 4.18 22.10 4.88
CA CYS A 279 3.68 21.10 3.94
C CYS A 279 2.18 21.31 3.75
N LEU A 280 1.78 21.89 2.61
CA LEU A 280 0.38 22.10 2.25
C LEU A 280 -0.10 20.96 1.34
N LEU A 281 -1.11 20.22 1.80
CA LEU A 281 -1.76 19.10 1.12
C LEU A 281 -3.26 19.40 0.99
N GLY A 282 -3.91 18.94 -0.06
CA GLY A 282 -5.36 19.08 -0.15
C GLY A 282 -5.97 19.02 -1.55
N ASP A 283 -7.30 19.12 -1.56
CA ASP A 283 -8.10 19.34 -2.75
C ASP A 283 -8.82 20.69 -2.62
N PHE A 284 -8.46 21.61 -3.51
CA PHE A 284 -8.94 22.98 -3.48
C PHE A 284 -10.17 23.20 -4.38
N ASN A 285 -10.59 22.20 -5.18
CA ASN A 285 -11.64 22.32 -6.21
C ASN A 285 -11.56 23.62 -7.05
N ILE A 286 -10.35 24.09 -7.38
CA ILE A 286 -10.16 25.27 -8.23
C ILE A 286 -10.10 24.80 -9.69
N THR A 287 -11.16 25.08 -10.44
CA THR A 287 -11.25 24.78 -11.87
C THR A 287 -10.25 25.60 -12.68
N ASN A 288 -9.87 25.11 -13.85
CA ASN A 288 -9.02 25.78 -14.85
C ASN A 288 -7.57 26.07 -14.41
N VAL A 289 -7.11 25.55 -13.26
CA VAL A 289 -5.69 25.59 -12.87
C VAL A 289 -4.99 24.34 -13.37
N ASN A 290 -4.05 24.51 -14.30
CA ASN A 290 -3.04 23.48 -14.58
C ASN A 290 -1.93 23.59 -13.54
N TRP A 291 -1.97 22.75 -12.50
CA TRP A 291 -1.00 22.81 -11.40
C TRP A 291 0.45 22.52 -11.85
N SER A 292 0.64 21.69 -12.88
CA SER A 292 1.96 21.40 -13.47
C SER A 292 2.55 22.61 -14.20
N HIS A 293 1.70 23.49 -14.75
CA HIS A 293 2.09 24.73 -15.43
C HIS A 293 1.11 25.87 -15.09
N PRO A 294 1.22 26.49 -13.90
CA PRO A 294 0.27 27.52 -13.47
C PRO A 294 0.42 28.80 -14.29
N VAL A 295 -0.57 29.06 -15.15
CA VAL A 295 -0.57 30.23 -16.04
C VAL A 295 -1.15 31.44 -15.31
N LEU A 296 -0.31 32.44 -15.01
CA LEU A 296 -0.67 33.67 -14.28
C LEU A 296 -1.46 34.70 -15.12
N ASN A 297 -2.07 34.29 -16.24
CA ASN A 297 -2.65 35.20 -17.25
C ASN A 297 -4.12 35.55 -16.97
N GLY A 298 -4.48 35.88 -15.72
CA GLY A 298 -5.85 36.17 -15.33
C GLY A 298 -5.97 37.18 -14.20
N ILE A 299 -7.09 37.90 -14.16
CA ILE A 299 -7.46 38.80 -13.04
C ILE A 299 -8.54 38.09 -12.23
N GLY A 300 -8.32 37.89 -10.92
CA GLY A 300 -9.34 37.38 -10.00
C GLY A 300 -8.83 36.32 -9.02
N ALA A 301 -9.78 35.75 -8.26
CA ALA A 301 -9.51 34.91 -7.09
C ALA A 301 -8.63 33.66 -7.35
N ILE A 302 -8.64 33.12 -8.57
CA ILE A 302 -7.77 32.00 -8.97
C ILE A 302 -6.30 32.45 -8.99
N THR A 303 -6.01 33.60 -9.61
CA THR A 303 -4.66 34.18 -9.65
C THR A 303 -4.19 34.53 -8.24
N ASN A 304 -5.05 35.09 -7.40
CA ASN A 304 -4.72 35.40 -6.01
C ASN A 304 -4.30 34.15 -5.22
N PHE A 305 -4.98 33.00 -5.41
CA PHE A 305 -4.58 31.74 -4.77
C PHE A 305 -3.22 31.23 -5.31
N ILE A 306 -3.01 31.25 -6.62
CA ILE A 306 -1.74 30.82 -7.22
C ILE A 306 -0.58 31.73 -6.77
N GLN A 307 -0.82 33.05 -6.69
CA GLN A 307 0.15 34.01 -6.18
C GLN A 307 0.43 33.79 -4.69
N LEU A 308 -0.58 33.51 -3.85
CA LEU A 308 -0.40 33.15 -2.44
C LEU A 308 0.52 31.93 -2.29
N MET A 309 0.35 30.89 -3.12
CA MET A 309 1.22 29.71 -3.12
C MET A 309 2.68 30.07 -3.47
N TYR A 310 2.89 30.84 -4.56
CA TYR A 310 4.24 31.23 -4.99
C TYR A 310 4.93 32.20 -4.03
N SER A 311 4.23 33.21 -3.51
CA SER A 311 4.77 34.18 -2.56
C SER A 311 5.20 33.56 -1.24
N ASN A 312 4.61 32.43 -0.86
CA ASN A 312 5.01 31.63 0.30
C ASN A 312 6.01 30.51 -0.03
N ALA A 313 6.62 30.53 -1.22
CA ALA A 313 7.58 29.55 -1.73
C ALA A 313 7.08 28.08 -1.72
N LEU A 314 5.76 27.86 -1.78
CA LEU A 314 5.15 26.54 -1.73
C LEU A 314 5.26 25.84 -3.10
N SER A 315 6.26 24.98 -3.24
CA SER A 315 6.44 24.13 -4.42
C SER A 315 5.44 22.97 -4.42
N GLN A 316 4.84 22.67 -5.59
CA GLN A 316 3.94 21.53 -5.71
C GLN A 316 4.73 20.21 -5.64
N MET A 317 4.39 19.35 -4.69
CA MET A 317 4.72 17.93 -4.75
C MET A 317 3.59 17.18 -5.47
N LEU A 318 3.86 16.72 -6.70
CA LEU A 318 2.97 15.81 -7.41
C LEU A 318 3.00 14.43 -6.74
N MET A 319 1.96 14.12 -5.96
CA MET A 319 1.76 12.81 -5.35
C MET A 319 1.11 11.89 -6.39
N ALA A 320 1.94 11.12 -7.10
CA ALA A 320 1.48 10.04 -7.96
C ALA A 320 0.88 8.90 -7.13
N MET A 321 -0.28 8.39 -7.56
CA MET A 321 -0.89 7.14 -7.08
C MET A 321 -0.58 6.02 -8.08
#